data_AF-A0A705WYY8-F1
#
_entry.id   AF-A0A705WYY8-F1
#
_cell.length_a   1.000
_cell.length_b   1.000
_cell.length_c   1.000
_cell.angle_alpha   90.00
_cell.angle_beta   90.00
_cell.angle_gamma   90.00
#
_symmetry.space_group_name_H-M   'P 1'
#
loop_
_entity.id
_entity.type
_entity.pdbx_description
1 polymer ?
#
loop_
_entity_poly.entity_id
_entity_poly.type
_entity_poly.pdbx_seq_one_letter_code
_entity_poly.pdbx_strand_id
1 'polypeptide(L)'
;NEVLNVLEGDDAETNALRAKRRCQKCGTAMDSYLIDPKRKLHVCGNNPTCDGYEIEEGEFRIKGYDGPIVECEKCGSEMHLKMGRFGKYMACTNDECKNTRKILRNGEVAPPKEDPVPLPELPCEKSDAYFVLRDGAAGIFLAANTFPKSRETRAPLVEELYRFRDRLPEKLRYLADAPQQDPEGNKTVVRFSRKTKQQYVAAEKDGKATGWSAFFVDGKWVEGKK
;
A
#
# COMPACT_ATOMS: atom_id res chain seq x y z
N ASN A 1 -34.80 12.84 -2.17
CA ASN A 1 -34.42 11.51 -1.67
C ASN A 1 -33.56 11.68 -0.44
N GLU A 2 -34.22 11.86 0.69
CA GLU A 2 -33.62 11.98 2.03
C GLU A 2 -32.95 10.68 2.43
N VAL A 3 -31.64 10.72 2.56
CA VAL A 3 -30.89 9.80 3.41
C VAL A 3 -31.15 10.29 4.85
N LEU A 4 -32.16 9.72 5.51
CA LEU A 4 -32.36 9.92 6.94
C LEU A 4 -31.09 9.45 7.66
N ASN A 5 -30.35 10.41 8.22
CA ASN A 5 -29.17 10.16 9.02
C ASN A 5 -29.67 9.64 10.38
N VAL A 6 -30.00 8.35 10.46
CA VAL A 6 -30.57 7.65 11.64
C VAL A 6 -29.64 7.72 12.87
N LEU A 7 -28.48 8.37 12.75
CA LEU A 7 -27.38 8.39 13.71
C LEU A 7 -27.10 9.78 14.30
N GLU A 8 -27.92 10.80 14.01
CA GLU A 8 -27.75 12.16 14.57
C GLU A 8 -28.90 12.53 15.53
N GLY A 9 -28.54 13.02 16.72
CA GLY A 9 -29.46 13.44 17.78
C GLY A 9 -29.52 12.51 19.00
N ASP A 10 -30.17 12.96 20.07
CA ASP A 10 -30.25 12.25 21.36
C ASP A 10 -30.98 10.88 21.26
N ASP A 11 -31.78 10.67 20.19
CA ASP A 11 -32.52 9.43 19.92
C ASP A 11 -31.84 8.48 18.92
N ALA A 12 -30.60 8.79 18.49
CA ALA A 12 -29.88 8.03 17.47
C ALA A 12 -29.76 6.53 17.80
N GLU A 13 -29.47 6.20 19.06
CA GLU A 13 -29.33 4.80 19.50
C GLU A 13 -30.68 4.06 19.46
N THR A 14 -31.74 4.71 19.89
CA THR A 14 -33.11 4.17 19.86
C THR A 14 -33.55 3.89 18.43
N ASN A 15 -33.27 4.82 17.51
CA ASN A 15 -33.63 4.68 16.11
C ASN A 15 -32.80 3.59 15.42
N ALA A 16 -31.51 3.50 15.72
CA ALA A 16 -30.65 2.41 15.23
C ALA A 16 -31.14 1.03 15.70
N LEU A 17 -31.61 0.91 16.94
CA LEU A 17 -32.15 -0.34 17.47
C LEU A 17 -33.50 -0.73 16.84
N ARG A 18 -34.35 0.26 16.50
CA ARG A 18 -35.61 0.04 15.78
C ARG A 18 -35.40 -0.38 14.33
N ALA A 19 -34.33 0.11 13.69
CA ALA A 19 -33.98 -0.24 12.32
C ALA A 19 -33.47 -1.69 12.16
N LYS A 20 -33.05 -2.35 13.25
CA LYS A 20 -32.63 -3.76 13.22
C LYS A 20 -33.83 -4.69 13.02
N ARG A 21 -33.68 -5.69 12.15
CA ARG A 21 -34.63 -6.79 12.00
C ARG A 21 -34.73 -7.61 13.29
N ARG A 22 -35.83 -8.34 13.46
CA ARG A 22 -36.07 -9.22 14.62
C ARG A 22 -36.01 -10.68 14.17
N CYS A 23 -35.31 -11.49 14.97
CA CYS A 23 -35.19 -12.92 14.70
C CYS A 23 -36.56 -13.60 14.78
N GLN A 24 -36.93 -14.36 13.75
CA GLN A 24 -38.21 -15.11 13.70
C GLN A 24 -38.31 -16.23 14.75
N LYS A 25 -37.18 -16.67 15.32
CA LYS A 25 -37.12 -17.74 16.33
C LYS A 25 -37.26 -17.22 17.76
N CYS A 26 -36.58 -16.13 18.10
CA CYS A 26 -36.48 -15.66 19.50
C CYS A 26 -36.77 -14.16 19.70
N GLY A 27 -37.12 -13.42 18.64
CA GLY A 27 -37.45 -11.99 18.70
C GLY A 27 -36.28 -11.03 18.94
N THR A 28 -35.07 -11.55 19.20
CA THR A 28 -33.87 -10.73 19.42
C THR A 28 -33.53 -9.88 18.19
N ALA A 29 -32.96 -8.69 18.40
CA ALA A 29 -32.44 -7.85 17.32
C ALA A 29 -31.38 -8.62 16.52
N MET A 30 -31.39 -8.44 15.20
CA MET A 30 -30.44 -9.07 14.29
C MET A 30 -29.36 -8.08 13.85
N ASP A 31 -28.15 -8.60 13.64
CA ASP A 31 -27.03 -7.86 13.06
C ASP A 31 -26.96 -8.14 11.56
N SER A 32 -26.78 -7.09 10.77
CA SER A 32 -26.74 -7.18 9.30
C SER A 32 -25.31 -7.16 8.76
N TYR A 33 -25.02 -8.06 7.82
CA TYR A 33 -23.76 -8.21 7.13
C TYR A 33 -24.01 -8.22 5.62
N LEU A 34 -23.18 -7.54 4.84
CA LEU A 34 -23.26 -7.59 3.39
C LEU A 34 -22.41 -8.75 2.87
N ILE A 35 -23.01 -9.68 2.13
CA ILE A 35 -22.27 -10.79 1.50
C ILE A 35 -21.73 -10.32 0.15
N ASP A 36 -22.60 -9.74 -0.66
CA ASP A 36 -22.30 -9.25 -2.01
C ASP A 36 -23.28 -8.12 -2.38
N PRO A 37 -23.15 -7.49 -3.57
CA PRO A 37 -24.05 -6.39 -3.97
C PRO A 37 -25.52 -6.78 -4.09
N LYS A 38 -25.86 -8.08 -4.05
CA LYS A 38 -27.22 -8.59 -4.23
C LYS A 38 -27.85 -9.18 -2.96
N ARG A 39 -27.03 -9.51 -1.96
CA ARG A 39 -27.44 -10.28 -0.77
C ARG A 39 -26.89 -9.69 0.52
N LYS A 40 -27.78 -9.49 1.48
CA LYS A 40 -27.47 -9.04 2.84
C LYS A 40 -27.96 -10.09 3.84
N LEU A 41 -27.05 -10.57 4.68
CA LEU A 41 -27.31 -11.55 5.71
C LEU A 41 -27.67 -10.85 7.02
N HIS A 42 -28.78 -11.24 7.63
CA HIS A 42 -29.15 -10.86 8.99
C HIS A 42 -28.92 -12.06 9.89
N VAL A 43 -28.14 -11.88 10.95
CA VAL A 43 -27.82 -12.94 11.94
C VAL A 43 -28.42 -12.55 13.27
N CYS A 44 -29.05 -13.49 13.98
CA CYS A 44 -29.56 -13.24 15.33
C CYS A 44 -28.44 -12.77 16.27
N GLY A 45 -28.70 -11.72 17.08
CA GLY A 45 -27.74 -11.24 18.08
C GLY A 45 -27.37 -12.26 19.16
N ASN A 46 -28.17 -13.32 19.33
CA ASN A 46 -27.88 -14.44 20.23
C ASN A 46 -27.10 -15.59 19.55
N ASN A 47 -26.55 -15.39 18.34
CA ASN A 47 -25.70 -16.38 17.68
C ASN A 47 -24.40 -16.60 18.48
N PRO A 48 -23.93 -17.84 18.70
CA PRO A 48 -24.40 -19.11 18.10
C PRO A 48 -25.47 -19.87 18.89
N THR A 49 -25.95 -19.35 20.03
CA THR A 49 -27.01 -19.99 20.84
C THR A 49 -28.35 -20.05 20.11
N CYS A 50 -28.63 -19.05 19.26
CA CYS A 50 -29.73 -19.06 18.31
C CYS A 50 -29.19 -19.10 16.89
N ASP A 51 -29.58 -20.12 16.13
CA ASP A 51 -29.22 -20.37 14.72
C ASP A 51 -30.17 -19.64 13.74
N GLY A 52 -30.89 -18.62 14.21
CA GLY A 52 -31.77 -17.81 13.38
C GLY A 52 -31.00 -16.85 12.48
N TYR A 53 -31.18 -16.96 11.17
CA TYR A 53 -30.66 -16.03 10.18
C TYR A 53 -31.70 -15.77 9.07
N GLU A 54 -31.52 -14.68 8.33
CA GLU A 54 -32.34 -14.31 7.18
C GLU A 54 -31.45 -13.74 6.08
N ILE A 55 -31.75 -14.03 4.82
CA ILE A 55 -31.06 -13.46 3.66
C ILE A 55 -32.02 -12.50 2.97
N GLU A 56 -31.65 -11.23 2.92
CA GLU A 56 -32.35 -10.19 2.18
C GLU A 56 -31.73 -10.05 0.79
N GLU A 57 -32.53 -10.33 -0.24
CA GLU A 57 -32.18 -10.04 -1.63
C GLU A 57 -32.53 -8.60 -1.97
N GLY A 58 -31.62 -7.89 -2.64
CA GLY A 58 -31.81 -6.49 -3.00
C GLY A 58 -30.57 -5.93 -3.69
N GLU A 59 -30.58 -4.66 -4.09
CA GLU A 59 -29.40 -4.01 -4.67
C GLU A 59 -28.71 -3.14 -3.62
N PHE A 60 -27.56 -3.59 -3.15
CA PHE A 60 -26.79 -2.91 -2.11
C PHE A 60 -25.54 -2.27 -2.70
N ARG A 61 -25.30 -1.01 -2.35
CA ARG A 61 -24.11 -0.27 -2.78
C ARG A 61 -22.96 -0.54 -1.82
N ILE A 62 -21.85 -1.08 -2.34
CA ILE A 62 -20.61 -1.21 -1.59
C ILE A 62 -19.92 0.15 -1.54
N LYS A 63 -19.47 0.56 -0.35
CA LYS A 63 -18.69 1.78 -0.14
C LYS A 63 -17.41 1.77 -0.99
N GLY A 64 -17.40 2.54 -2.07
CA GLY A 64 -16.30 2.57 -3.05
C GLY A 64 -16.73 2.52 -4.52
N TYR A 65 -17.99 2.24 -4.83
CA TYR A 65 -18.46 2.11 -6.22
C TYR A 65 -18.46 3.41 -7.02
N ASP A 66 -18.69 4.58 -6.38
CA ASP A 66 -18.66 5.90 -7.04
C ASP A 66 -17.22 6.47 -7.21
N GLY A 67 -16.19 5.61 -7.15
CA GLY A 67 -14.81 6.01 -7.33
C GLY A 67 -14.44 6.23 -8.80
N PRO A 68 -13.33 6.94 -9.08
CA PRO A 68 -12.82 7.06 -10.46
C PRO A 68 -12.50 5.67 -11.03
N ILE A 69 -12.80 5.47 -12.31
CA ILE A 69 -12.41 4.27 -13.06
C ILE A 69 -11.14 4.59 -13.83
N VAL A 70 -10.15 3.69 -13.79
CA VAL A 70 -8.86 3.86 -14.47
C VAL A 70 -8.52 2.58 -15.23
N GLU A 71 -7.89 2.70 -16.39
CA GLU A 71 -7.45 1.56 -17.17
C GLU A 71 -6.22 0.86 -16.55
N CYS A 72 -6.22 -0.47 -16.57
CA CYS A 72 -5.13 -1.30 -16.08
C CYS A 72 -4.01 -1.41 -17.12
N GLU A 73 -2.82 -0.96 -16.78
CA GLU A 73 -1.63 -1.04 -17.66
C GLU A 73 -1.21 -2.46 -18.08
N LYS A 74 -1.62 -3.50 -17.34
CA LYS A 74 -1.21 -4.89 -17.60
C LYS A 74 -2.17 -5.65 -18.53
N CYS A 75 -3.44 -5.28 -18.57
CA CYS A 75 -4.45 -6.02 -19.34
C CYS A 75 -5.47 -5.15 -20.07
N GLY A 76 -5.42 -3.82 -19.92
CA GLY A 76 -6.38 -2.89 -20.54
C GLY A 76 -7.79 -2.90 -19.92
N SER A 77 -8.06 -3.76 -18.94
CA SER A 77 -9.36 -3.79 -18.24
C SER A 77 -9.52 -2.61 -17.28
N GLU A 78 -10.76 -2.36 -16.88
CA GLU A 78 -11.07 -1.32 -15.89
C GLU A 78 -10.51 -1.67 -14.50
N MET A 79 -10.13 -0.65 -13.75
CA MET A 79 -9.79 -0.74 -12.33
C MET A 79 -10.82 0.02 -11.52
N HIS A 80 -11.32 -0.60 -10.45
CA HIS A 80 -12.31 -0.02 -9.55
C HIS A 80 -11.70 0.35 -8.20
N LEU A 81 -12.27 1.37 -7.56
CA LEU A 81 -11.92 1.77 -6.21
C LEU A 81 -12.39 0.73 -5.18
N LYS A 82 -11.46 0.16 -4.43
CA LYS A 82 -11.72 -0.72 -3.28
C LYS A 82 -11.15 -0.13 -2.00
N MET A 83 -11.83 -0.39 -0.89
CA MET A 83 -11.34 -0.05 0.45
C MET A 83 -10.80 -1.31 1.12
N GLY A 84 -9.49 -1.34 1.37
CA GLY A 84 -8.85 -2.43 2.11
C GLY A 84 -8.37 -1.98 3.49
N ARG A 85 -7.83 -2.93 4.27
CA ARG A 85 -7.26 -2.66 5.60
C ARG A 85 -6.12 -1.64 5.60
N PHE A 86 -5.44 -1.47 4.47
CA PHE A 86 -4.30 -0.54 4.31
C PHE A 86 -4.71 0.79 3.67
N GLY A 87 -6.01 1.03 3.46
CA GLY A 87 -6.55 2.22 2.82
C GLY A 87 -7.21 1.95 1.46
N LYS A 88 -7.52 3.04 0.77
CA LYS A 88 -8.13 3.03 -0.57
C LYS A 88 -7.10 2.63 -1.63
N TYR A 89 -7.50 1.77 -2.55
CA TYR A 89 -6.68 1.34 -3.68
C TYR A 89 -7.56 1.02 -4.90
N MET A 90 -6.97 1.10 -6.09
CA MET A 90 -7.59 0.66 -7.33
C MET A 90 -7.23 -0.80 -7.56
N ALA A 91 -8.23 -1.64 -7.83
CA ALA A 91 -8.05 -3.04 -8.16
C ALA A 91 -8.59 -3.31 -9.55
N CYS A 92 -7.83 -4.04 -10.37
CA CYS A 92 -8.31 -4.52 -11.66
C CYS A 92 -9.60 -5.35 -11.49
N THR A 93 -10.54 -5.19 -12.42
CA THR A 93 -11.81 -5.94 -12.45
C THR A 93 -11.63 -7.35 -12.98
N ASN A 94 -10.61 -7.60 -13.81
CA ASN A 94 -10.27 -8.92 -14.30
C ASN A 94 -9.64 -9.79 -13.19
N ASP A 95 -10.26 -10.93 -12.87
CA ASP A 95 -9.81 -11.88 -11.84
C ASP A 95 -8.45 -12.53 -12.17
N GLU A 96 -8.10 -12.64 -13.45
CA GLU A 96 -6.78 -13.14 -13.87
C GLU A 96 -5.67 -12.11 -13.61
N CYS A 97 -6.01 -10.81 -13.56
CA CYS A 97 -5.06 -9.72 -13.36
C CYS A 97 -5.10 -9.21 -11.92
N LYS A 98 -4.12 -9.61 -11.10
CA LYS A 98 -3.98 -9.16 -9.71
C LYS A 98 -3.33 -7.76 -9.58
N ASN A 99 -3.35 -6.94 -10.63
CA ASN A 99 -2.74 -5.63 -10.58
C ASN A 99 -3.53 -4.67 -9.69
N THR A 100 -2.81 -3.86 -8.91
CA THR A 100 -3.41 -2.88 -8.00
C THR A 100 -2.62 -1.58 -8.04
N ARG A 101 -3.32 -0.44 -7.98
CA ARG A 101 -2.72 0.89 -7.90
C ARG A 101 -3.10 1.57 -6.59
N LYS A 102 -2.14 2.22 -5.95
CA LYS A 102 -2.37 2.94 -4.71
C LYS A 102 -3.06 4.27 -5.00
N ILE A 103 -3.96 4.69 -4.11
CA ILE A 103 -4.48 6.06 -4.15
C ILE A 103 -3.69 6.91 -3.15
N LEU A 104 -3.21 8.05 -3.64
CA LEU A 104 -2.49 9.04 -2.86
C LEU A 104 -3.46 9.79 -1.93
N ARG A 105 -2.94 10.48 -0.92
CA ARG A 105 -3.78 11.20 0.06
C ARG A 105 -4.61 12.33 -0.57
N ASN A 106 -4.16 12.87 -1.70
CA ASN A 106 -4.88 13.88 -2.47
C ASN A 106 -6.00 13.30 -3.35
N GLY A 107 -6.20 11.97 -3.36
CA GLY A 107 -7.22 11.30 -4.17
C GLY A 107 -6.73 10.90 -5.56
N GLU A 108 -5.52 11.27 -5.96
CA GLU A 108 -4.95 10.87 -7.26
C GLU A 108 -4.48 9.42 -7.24
N VAL A 109 -4.60 8.76 -8.39
CA VAL A 109 -4.08 7.40 -8.58
C VAL A 109 -2.57 7.47 -8.79
N ALA A 110 -1.82 6.78 -7.93
CA ALA A 110 -0.36 6.73 -8.03
C ALA A 110 0.06 6.18 -9.40
N PRO A 111 1.17 6.66 -9.99
CA PRO A 111 1.66 6.18 -11.27
C PRO A 111 1.87 4.65 -11.29
N PRO A 112 1.92 4.05 -12.49
CA PRO A 112 2.29 2.66 -12.71
C PRO A 112 3.45 2.24 -11.80
N LYS A 113 3.28 1.14 -11.08
CA LYS A 113 4.33 0.66 -10.19
C LYS A 113 5.33 -0.15 -11.01
N GLU A 114 6.61 0.16 -10.88
CA GLU A 114 7.63 -0.72 -11.45
C GLU A 114 7.67 -2.08 -10.77
N ASP A 115 7.96 -3.09 -11.58
CA ASP A 115 8.09 -4.45 -11.09
C ASP A 115 9.29 -4.53 -10.11
N PRO A 116 9.12 -5.16 -8.94
CA PRO A 116 10.19 -5.32 -7.97
C PRO A 116 11.39 -6.07 -8.56
N VAL A 117 12.62 -5.64 -8.23
CA VAL A 117 13.85 -6.31 -8.67
C VAL A 117 14.32 -7.27 -7.57
N PRO A 118 14.23 -8.60 -7.76
CA PRO A 118 14.71 -9.57 -6.79
C PRO A 118 16.24 -9.61 -6.79
N LEU A 119 16.85 -9.61 -5.60
CA LEU A 119 18.30 -9.72 -5.40
C LEU A 119 18.60 -10.93 -4.49
N PRO A 120 18.53 -12.17 -5.01
CA PRO A 120 18.77 -13.39 -4.22
C PRO A 120 20.13 -13.43 -3.53
N GLU A 121 21.12 -12.72 -4.07
CA GLU A 121 22.49 -12.66 -3.56
C GLU A 121 22.65 -11.74 -2.33
N LEU A 122 21.58 -11.03 -1.93
CA LEU A 122 21.55 -10.19 -0.73
C LEU A 122 20.63 -10.83 0.32
N PRO A 123 21.16 -11.63 1.25
CA PRO A 123 20.37 -12.23 2.32
C PRO A 123 19.87 -11.17 3.31
N CYS A 124 18.73 -11.44 3.94
CA CYS A 124 18.22 -10.66 5.07
C CYS A 124 18.96 -11.01 6.36
N GLU A 125 19.02 -10.08 7.31
CA GLU A 125 19.71 -10.29 8.59
C GLU A 125 18.88 -11.16 9.55
N LYS A 126 17.55 -11.01 9.55
CA LYS A 126 16.66 -11.62 10.56
C LYS A 126 15.99 -12.91 10.10
N SER A 127 16.21 -13.34 8.86
CA SER A 127 15.51 -14.48 8.26
C SER A 127 16.27 -15.02 7.06
N ASP A 128 16.05 -16.29 6.70
CA ASP A 128 16.59 -16.95 5.49
C ASP A 128 16.00 -16.41 4.16
N ALA A 129 15.44 -15.21 4.21
CA ALA A 129 14.93 -14.47 3.06
C ALA A 129 16.06 -13.72 2.35
N TYR A 130 15.76 -13.19 1.16
CA TYR A 130 16.64 -12.28 0.44
C TYR A 130 15.92 -10.95 0.18
N PHE A 131 16.70 -9.90 -0.09
CA PHE A 131 16.19 -8.57 -0.36
C PHE A 131 15.68 -8.41 -1.80
N VAL A 132 14.60 -7.64 -1.92
CA VAL A 132 13.99 -7.24 -3.19
C VAL A 132 13.94 -5.73 -3.21
N LEU A 133 14.46 -5.11 -4.28
CA LEU A 133 14.37 -3.67 -4.49
C LEU A 133 12.95 -3.30 -4.91
N ARG A 134 12.36 -2.34 -4.19
CA ARG A 134 10.99 -1.87 -4.42
C ARG A 134 10.97 -0.37 -4.53
N ASP A 135 10.10 0.12 -5.42
CA ASP A 135 9.74 1.53 -5.49
C ASP A 135 8.52 1.81 -4.60
N GLY A 136 8.57 2.92 -3.87
CA GLY A 136 7.56 3.35 -2.92
C GLY A 136 7.41 4.87 -2.85
N ALA A 137 6.46 5.34 -2.05
CA ALA A 137 6.17 6.77 -1.94
C ALA A 137 7.32 7.61 -1.36
N ALA A 138 8.29 6.98 -0.70
CA ALA A 138 9.48 7.62 -0.15
C ALA A 138 10.75 7.19 -0.91
N GLY A 139 10.62 6.93 -2.21
CA GLY A 139 11.70 6.44 -3.05
C GLY A 139 11.93 4.94 -2.94
N ILE A 140 13.08 4.50 -3.46
CA ILE A 140 13.46 3.09 -3.49
C ILE A 140 13.94 2.58 -2.14
N PHE A 141 13.67 1.31 -1.86
CA PHE A 141 14.10 0.63 -0.64
C PHE A 141 14.23 -0.88 -0.89
N LEU A 142 15.05 -1.55 -0.07
CA LEU A 142 15.13 -3.00 -0.03
C LEU A 142 14.13 -3.54 0.98
N ALA A 143 13.42 -4.60 0.61
CA ALA A 143 12.49 -5.31 1.47
C ALA A 143 12.62 -6.82 1.30
N ALA A 144 12.39 -7.58 2.37
CA ALA A 144 12.43 -9.05 2.30
C ALA A 144 11.44 -9.61 1.25
N ASN A 145 11.86 -10.62 0.50
CA ASN A 145 11.05 -11.31 -0.51
C ASN A 145 9.80 -11.98 0.09
N THR A 146 9.88 -12.46 1.33
CA THR A 146 8.81 -13.17 2.05
C THR A 146 7.84 -12.24 2.77
N PHE A 147 7.83 -10.93 2.47
CA PHE A 147 6.83 -10.01 3.01
C PHE A 147 5.40 -10.54 2.77
N PRO A 148 4.50 -10.54 3.77
CA PRO A 148 4.59 -9.84 5.07
C PRO A 148 5.16 -10.67 6.24
N LYS A 149 5.70 -11.86 6.00
CA LYS A 149 6.27 -12.74 7.04
C LYS A 149 7.55 -12.13 7.63
N SER A 150 8.53 -11.80 6.78
CA SER A 150 9.65 -10.95 7.15
C SER A 150 9.32 -9.50 6.78
N ARG A 151 9.43 -8.58 7.75
CA ARG A 151 9.18 -7.14 7.59
C ARG A 151 10.46 -6.32 7.61
N GLU A 152 11.58 -6.97 7.31
CA GLU A 152 12.86 -6.33 7.23
C GLU A 152 12.93 -5.41 6.01
N THR A 153 13.31 -4.15 6.25
CA THR A 153 13.47 -3.13 5.22
C THR A 153 14.66 -2.26 5.54
N ARG A 154 15.44 -1.90 4.53
CA ARG A 154 16.56 -0.95 4.66
C ARG A 154 16.77 -0.14 3.37
N ALA A 155 17.55 0.93 3.48
CA ALA A 155 18.04 1.64 2.30
C ALA A 155 19.07 0.78 1.55
N PRO A 156 19.06 0.77 0.20
CA PRO A 156 20.11 0.14 -0.58
C PRO A 156 21.40 0.94 -0.46
N LEU A 157 22.52 0.23 -0.34
CA LEU A 157 23.85 0.83 -0.48
C LEU A 157 24.12 1.09 -1.97
N VAL A 158 24.87 2.14 -2.27
CA VAL A 158 25.23 2.46 -3.65
C VAL A 158 26.13 1.38 -4.25
N GLU A 159 27.05 0.80 -3.46
CA GLU A 159 27.89 -0.33 -3.89
C GLU A 159 27.05 -1.55 -4.32
N GLU A 160 25.93 -1.81 -3.64
CA GLU A 160 25.02 -2.92 -3.96
C GLU A 160 24.29 -2.63 -5.27
N LEU A 161 23.80 -1.41 -5.46
CA LEU A 161 23.16 -1.00 -6.71
C LEU A 161 24.13 -1.04 -7.89
N TYR A 162 25.39 -0.67 -7.68
CA TYR A 162 26.44 -0.78 -8.69
C TYR A 162 26.68 -2.24 -9.10
N ARG A 163 26.75 -3.15 -8.12
CA ARG A 163 26.91 -4.60 -8.38
C ARG A 163 25.79 -5.18 -9.24
N PHE A 164 24.56 -4.72 -9.04
CA PHE A 164 23.37 -5.24 -9.76
C PHE A 164 22.86 -4.29 -10.86
N ARG A 165 23.71 -3.38 -11.34
CA ARG A 165 23.34 -2.31 -12.29
C ARG A 165 22.60 -2.81 -13.52
N ASP A 166 22.99 -3.98 -14.05
CA ASP A 166 22.38 -4.57 -15.25
C ASP A 166 20.93 -5.02 -15.05
N ARG A 167 20.55 -5.35 -13.80
CA ARG A 167 19.18 -5.74 -13.44
C ARG A 167 18.30 -4.54 -13.07
N LEU A 168 18.88 -3.35 -12.93
CA LEU A 168 18.14 -2.15 -12.55
C LEU A 168 17.38 -1.57 -13.76
N PRO A 169 16.12 -1.13 -13.56
CA PRO A 169 15.40 -0.30 -14.51
C PRO A 169 16.21 0.92 -14.93
N GLU A 170 16.06 1.35 -16.18
CA GLU A 170 16.84 2.47 -16.75
C GLU A 170 16.72 3.74 -15.90
N LYS A 171 15.52 4.02 -15.38
CA LYS A 171 15.27 5.18 -14.51
C LYS A 171 16.05 5.17 -13.21
N LEU A 172 16.56 4.02 -12.74
CA LEU A 172 17.27 3.87 -11.47
C LEU A 172 18.78 3.76 -11.66
N ARG A 173 19.28 3.66 -12.90
CA ARG A 173 20.71 3.48 -13.18
C ARG A 173 21.57 4.63 -12.66
N TYR A 174 21.04 5.87 -12.67
CA TYR A 174 21.76 7.03 -12.14
C TYR A 174 22.15 6.88 -10.66
N LEU A 175 21.41 6.09 -9.88
CA LEU A 175 21.70 5.80 -8.47
C LEU A 175 22.86 4.82 -8.31
N ALA A 176 23.02 3.89 -9.25
CA ALA A 176 24.17 3.00 -9.28
C ALA A 176 25.46 3.76 -9.64
N ASP A 177 25.34 4.86 -10.40
CA ASP A 177 26.44 5.73 -10.80
C ASP A 177 26.78 6.80 -9.73
N ALA A 178 26.13 6.77 -8.56
CA ALA A 178 26.38 7.69 -7.46
C ALA A 178 27.74 7.39 -6.78
N PRO A 179 28.32 8.36 -6.05
CA PRO A 179 29.51 8.10 -5.24
C PRO A 179 29.21 7.01 -4.21
N GLN A 180 29.99 5.92 -4.23
CA GLN A 180 29.81 4.76 -3.36
C GLN A 180 30.32 4.99 -1.92
N GLN A 181 31.25 5.94 -1.77
CA GLN A 181 31.90 6.29 -0.51
C GLN A 181 32.04 7.81 -0.43
N ASP A 182 32.10 8.34 0.79
CA ASP A 182 32.50 9.73 1.04
C ASP A 182 34.04 9.87 1.02
N PRO A 183 34.59 11.09 1.13
CA PRO A 183 36.04 11.31 1.18
C PRO A 183 36.76 10.63 2.36
N GLU A 184 36.03 10.19 3.39
CA GLU A 184 36.56 9.47 4.55
C GLU A 184 36.46 7.94 4.39
N GLY A 185 35.94 7.44 3.27
CA GLY A 185 35.75 6.02 2.97
C GLY A 185 34.48 5.41 3.60
N ASN A 186 33.58 6.21 4.16
CA ASN A 186 32.32 5.71 4.70
C ASN A 186 31.36 5.40 3.54
N LYS A 187 30.64 4.27 3.63
CA LYS A 187 29.72 3.82 2.58
C LYS A 187 28.51 4.75 2.45
N THR A 188 28.03 4.91 1.23
CA THR A 188 26.85 5.72 0.93
C THR A 188 25.61 4.86 0.73
N VAL A 189 24.48 5.38 1.21
CA VAL A 189 23.15 4.80 1.05
C VAL A 189 22.24 5.74 0.27
N VAL A 190 21.27 5.18 -0.43
CA VAL A 190 20.22 5.97 -1.10
C VAL A 190 19.17 6.40 -0.09
N ARG A 191 18.87 7.70 -0.07
CA ARG A 191 17.85 8.35 0.74
C ARG A 191 16.88 9.13 -0.14
N PHE A 192 15.75 9.54 0.43
CA PHE A 192 14.73 10.33 -0.25
C PHE A 192 14.38 11.58 0.54
N SER A 193 14.42 12.73 -0.12
CA SER A 193 14.05 14.01 0.47
C SER A 193 12.57 14.29 0.20
N ARG A 194 11.77 14.40 1.27
CA ARG A 194 10.34 14.76 1.14
C ARG A 194 10.13 16.20 0.69
N LYS A 195 11.10 17.10 0.96
CA LYS A 195 11.02 18.52 0.60
C LYS A 195 11.20 18.73 -0.89
N THR A 196 12.23 18.11 -1.46
CA THR A 196 12.56 18.22 -2.89
C THR A 196 11.94 17.10 -3.72
N LYS A 197 11.29 16.11 -3.08
CA LYS A 197 10.72 14.91 -3.71
C LYS A 197 11.70 14.16 -4.63
N GLN A 198 12.99 14.20 -4.29
CA GLN A 198 14.06 13.58 -5.06
C GLN A 198 14.90 12.63 -4.21
N GLN A 199 15.53 11.66 -4.88
CA GLN A 199 16.50 10.76 -4.25
C GLN A 199 17.87 11.42 -4.18
N TYR A 200 18.61 11.11 -3.13
CA TYR A 200 19.95 11.62 -2.88
C TYR A 200 20.76 10.53 -2.17
N VAL A 201 22.08 10.64 -2.17
CA VAL A 201 22.94 9.71 -1.43
C VAL A 201 23.49 10.39 -0.19
N ALA A 202 23.65 9.64 0.88
CA ALA A 202 24.24 10.10 2.12
C ALA A 202 25.19 9.04 2.68
N ALA A 203 26.27 9.47 3.29
CA ALA A 203 27.21 8.55 3.92
C ALA A 203 26.76 8.20 5.33
N GLU A 204 26.91 6.92 5.67
CA GLU A 204 26.56 6.37 6.97
C GLU A 204 27.70 5.57 7.57
N LYS A 205 27.89 5.78 8.87
CA LYS A 205 28.82 5.02 9.71
C LYS A 205 28.04 4.49 10.91
N ASP A 206 28.04 3.17 11.08
CA ASP A 206 27.32 2.48 12.17
C ASP A 206 25.83 2.88 12.28
N GLY A 207 25.16 3.06 11.12
CA GLY A 207 23.75 3.44 11.04
C GLY A 207 23.46 4.92 11.36
N LYS A 208 24.49 5.75 11.55
CA LYS A 208 24.36 7.20 11.74
C LYS A 208 24.89 7.94 10.52
N ALA A 209 24.18 8.99 10.11
CA ALA A 209 24.61 9.84 9.01
C ALA A 209 25.87 10.61 9.42
N THR A 210 26.93 10.55 8.60
CA THR A 210 28.20 11.28 8.84
C THR A 210 28.06 12.77 8.57
N GLY A 211 27.03 13.16 7.81
CA GLY A 211 26.75 14.54 7.42
C GLY A 211 27.07 14.82 5.95
N TRP A 212 27.81 13.95 5.29
CA TRP A 212 28.04 14.00 3.85
C TRP A 212 26.79 13.58 3.07
N SER A 213 26.48 14.33 2.02
CA SER A 213 25.38 14.01 1.10
C SER A 213 25.70 14.47 -0.31
N ALA A 214 25.17 13.79 -1.32
CA ALA A 214 25.23 14.23 -2.71
C ALA A 214 23.87 14.12 -3.38
N PHE A 215 23.58 15.04 -4.28
CA PHE A 215 22.33 15.17 -5.01
C PHE A 215 22.59 15.03 -6.51
N PHE A 216 21.63 14.47 -7.22
CA PHE A 216 21.69 14.36 -8.68
C PHE A 216 21.00 15.57 -9.32
N VAL A 217 21.77 16.44 -9.96
CA VAL A 217 21.32 17.68 -10.59
C VAL A 217 21.88 17.76 -12.02
N ASP A 218 21.02 18.02 -13.00
CA ASP A 218 21.40 18.17 -14.41
C ASP A 218 22.29 17.05 -14.97
N GLY A 219 21.99 15.80 -14.59
CA GLY A 219 22.72 14.62 -15.06
C GLY A 219 24.04 14.35 -14.33
N LYS A 220 24.37 15.10 -13.27
CA LYS A 220 25.62 14.95 -12.51
C LYS A 220 25.35 14.86 -11.01
N TRP A 221 26.19 14.08 -10.33
CA TRP A 221 26.21 14.04 -8.86
C TRP A 221 27.01 15.22 -8.32
N VAL A 222 26.36 16.02 -7.47
CA VAL A 222 26.93 17.20 -6.82
C VAL A 222 26.86 17.01 -5.32
N GLU A 223 27.99 17.21 -4.64
CA GLU A 223 28.05 17.14 -3.19
C GLU A 223 27.26 18.29 -2.55
N GLY A 224 26.27 17.93 -1.74
CA GLY A 224 25.54 18.86 -0.92
C GLY A 224 26.37 19.19 0.31
N LYS A 225 27.01 20.36 0.30
CA LYS A 225 27.57 20.93 1.54
C LYS A 225 26.42 21.23 2.50
N LYS A 226 26.55 20.72 3.71
CA LYS A 226 25.68 21.07 4.83
C LYS A 226 26.07 22.43 5.40
#